data_AF-A0A7C5J0N4-F1
#
_entry.id   AF-A0A7C5J0N4-F1
#
_cell.length_a   1.000
_cell.length_b   1.000
_cell.length_c   1.000
_cell.angle_alpha   90.00
_cell.angle_beta   90.00
_cell.angle_gamma   90.00
#
_symmetry.space_group_name_H-M   'P 1'
#
loop_
_entity.id
_entity.type
_entity.pdbx_description
1 polymer ?
#
loop_
_entity_poly.entity_id
_entity_poly.type
_entity_poly.pdbx_seq_one_letter_code
_entity_poly.pdbx_strand_id
1 'polypeptide(L)'
;MIRSTQIAALLIALSMSGCMGVPEVAGDPAESSFGGGFAKADGTYELCDLRKVLELVNRSDMDRDGLLEVLDGLSTRGRVVDNILAHRDGPDGVLGTGDDDLFDDLDELDAIPYVGPVTLDRLIVAAAGECIVDLDSRPFIDATTFAGRTGGGWTRDNVELEATYTVTNVTGARLREALHSTDSRGRTMFERIRKNRDLEAFTYGYDLSEMPWDRGSHRLRERMPYIMLTIESGRFEPDADTGVRELSLGTDIMDDVYFDTRGFDLVHHDLLLRGRARWDTPTEIRRLLIAAKRGSEVDEEGLKRAAKVDVRRDRPSAAQIASLVFDVQRTVDWGGSDVAVEPIRTIYEQLRDASALPDIDGHAEVLLLDPIAHLRSTRSRLHFNEVRVSTIEALHRLGAERITFAVAFADERIADGDVTGSDLALIQQLAADGRAILDRSALVERANAELAAAGLPAGFDATTLPAPASFPRPTSAEDIATYRVIAEAISDVHHDYSDLLDDCDRILSRADDRSWDDYADYFVAWMRSQDQTLGRNQIIDPYLERFEAMDIATERPAFNTWAAAQRDDGDDDFEGFVEVDAAGWARVEQALTLEMLKIHQRQIEAAG
;
A
#
# COMPACT_ATOMS: atom_id res chain seq x y z
N MET A 1 -21.23 -75.81 66.79
CA MET A 1 -22.09 -75.32 67.90
C MET A 1 -22.89 -74.14 67.34
N ILE A 2 -24.23 -74.15 67.35
CA ILE A 2 -25.10 -73.49 68.36
C ILE A 2 -24.85 -71.97 68.39
N ARG A 3 -25.79 -71.03 68.15
CA ARG A 3 -27.24 -70.96 67.76
C ARG A 3 -27.46 -69.53 67.17
N SER A 4 -28.16 -69.27 66.06
CA SER A 4 -29.63 -69.19 65.82
C SER A 4 -30.35 -67.88 66.25
N THR A 5 -30.80 -67.09 65.24
CA THR A 5 -32.02 -66.21 65.19
C THR A 5 -32.06 -64.95 66.12
N GLN A 6 -32.77 -63.81 65.90
CA GLN A 6 -33.84 -63.29 64.99
C GLN A 6 -33.53 -61.84 64.51
N ILE A 7 -33.76 -61.41 63.26
CA ILE A 7 -34.99 -60.80 62.63
C ILE A 7 -35.49 -59.47 63.24
N ALA A 8 -35.36 -58.36 62.50
CA ALA A 8 -36.38 -57.30 62.30
C ALA A 8 -35.95 -56.32 61.16
N ALA A 9 -36.91 -55.66 60.50
CA ALA A 9 -36.67 -54.86 59.28
C ALA A 9 -36.29 -53.39 59.54
N LEU A 10 -35.59 -52.79 58.58
CA LEU A 10 -35.52 -51.34 58.35
C LEU A 10 -35.80 -51.07 56.86
N LEU A 11 -36.65 -50.09 56.54
CA LEU A 11 -37.07 -49.81 55.16
C LEU A 11 -35.99 -49.08 54.36
N ILE A 12 -35.86 -49.44 53.08
CA ILE A 12 -35.15 -48.63 52.09
C ILE A 12 -36.10 -47.52 51.62
N ALA A 13 -35.81 -46.28 52.01
CA ALA A 13 -36.47 -45.09 51.48
C ALA A 13 -35.60 -44.49 50.37
N LEU A 14 -35.66 -45.06 49.16
CA LEU A 14 -34.97 -44.50 48.00
C LEU A 14 -35.82 -43.36 47.42
N SER A 15 -35.35 -42.13 47.54
CA SER A 15 -36.08 -40.93 47.15
C SER A 15 -36.19 -40.81 45.62
N MET A 16 -37.39 -41.01 45.08
CA MET A 16 -37.72 -40.62 43.71
C MET A 16 -37.87 -39.09 43.63
N SER A 17 -36.75 -38.39 43.49
CA SER A 17 -36.75 -37.01 42.98
C SER A 17 -37.10 -37.06 41.49
N GLY A 18 -38.39 -37.10 41.18
CA GLY A 18 -38.84 -36.93 39.81
C GLY A 18 -38.50 -35.51 39.33
N CYS A 19 -37.95 -35.40 38.12
CA CYS A 19 -37.75 -34.11 37.47
C CYS A 19 -39.11 -33.46 37.19
N MET A 20 -39.57 -32.61 38.12
CA MET A 20 -40.53 -31.57 37.74
C MET A 20 -39.78 -30.67 36.77
N GLY A 21 -40.19 -30.66 35.50
CA GLY A 21 -39.65 -29.73 34.52
C GLY A 21 -39.85 -28.30 35.00
N VAL A 22 -38.95 -27.39 34.59
CA VAL A 22 -39.09 -25.96 34.88
C VAL A 22 -40.49 -25.53 34.44
N PRO A 23 -41.31 -24.92 35.31
CA PRO A 23 -42.68 -24.57 34.95
C PRO A 23 -42.65 -23.56 33.81
N GLU A 24 -43.34 -23.90 32.71
CA GLU A 24 -43.41 -23.08 31.52
C GLU A 24 -44.01 -21.70 31.85
N VAL A 25 -43.19 -20.66 31.68
CA VAL A 25 -43.56 -19.26 31.84
C VAL A 25 -44.12 -18.78 30.51
N ALA A 26 -45.23 -18.04 30.56
CA ALA A 26 -45.74 -17.36 29.38
C ALA A 26 -44.70 -16.31 28.93
N GLY A 27 -44.14 -16.52 27.74
CA GLY A 27 -43.25 -15.53 27.13
C GLY A 27 -44.02 -14.31 26.61
N ASP A 28 -43.27 -13.30 26.18
CA ASP A 28 -43.81 -12.02 25.75
C ASP A 28 -44.74 -12.12 24.51
N PRO A 29 -45.85 -11.37 24.47
CA PRO A 29 -46.60 -11.09 23.23
C PRO A 29 -45.73 -10.57 22.08
N ALA A 30 -46.20 -10.75 20.84
CA ALA A 30 -45.49 -10.29 19.64
C ALA A 30 -45.22 -8.79 19.61
N GLU A 31 -46.15 -8.00 20.16
CA GLU A 31 -46.13 -6.53 20.25
C GLU A 31 -45.70 -6.04 21.66
N SER A 32 -44.96 -6.86 22.41
CA SER A 32 -44.32 -6.42 23.65
C SER A 32 -43.20 -5.41 23.36
N SER A 33 -42.82 -4.67 24.38
CA SER A 33 -41.63 -3.83 24.41
C SER A 33 -41.14 -3.74 25.86
N PHE A 34 -39.83 -3.87 26.06
CA PHE A 34 -39.14 -3.58 27.31
C PHE A 34 -38.72 -2.10 27.43
N GLY A 35 -38.88 -1.33 26.36
CA GLY A 35 -38.63 0.11 26.30
C GLY A 35 -37.29 0.49 25.66
N GLY A 36 -36.64 -0.43 24.95
CA GLY A 36 -35.40 -0.19 24.21
C GLY A 36 -34.30 0.52 25.01
N GLY A 37 -33.77 1.63 24.49
CA GLY A 37 -32.77 2.46 25.19
C GLY A 37 -33.27 3.05 26.52
N PHE A 38 -34.59 3.08 26.76
CA PHE A 38 -35.22 3.49 28.01
C PHE A 38 -35.46 2.32 29.00
N ALA A 39 -35.00 1.09 28.72
CA ALA A 39 -35.04 -0.04 29.67
C ALA A 39 -34.40 0.27 31.05
N LYS A 40 -33.50 1.26 31.09
CA LYS A 40 -32.83 1.75 32.30
C LYS A 40 -33.64 2.79 33.11
N ALA A 41 -34.77 3.30 32.57
CA ALA A 41 -35.44 4.48 33.09
C ALA A 41 -36.15 4.30 34.45
N ASP A 42 -36.44 3.05 34.85
CA ASP A 42 -36.96 2.73 36.19
C ASP A 42 -35.84 2.36 37.20
N GLY A 43 -34.63 2.08 36.72
CA GLY A 43 -33.48 1.65 37.51
C GLY A 43 -33.43 0.15 37.81
N THR A 44 -34.18 -0.70 37.10
CA THR A 44 -34.22 -2.16 37.35
C THR A 44 -32.94 -2.90 36.92
N TYR A 45 -32.20 -2.39 35.93
CA TYR A 45 -31.02 -3.06 35.34
C TYR A 45 -29.76 -2.17 35.35
N GLU A 46 -28.58 -2.77 35.56
CA GLU A 46 -27.29 -2.08 35.43
C GLU A 46 -26.96 -1.80 33.94
N LEU A 47 -26.13 -0.79 33.68
CA LEU A 47 -25.69 -0.49 32.31
C LEU A 47 -24.85 -1.65 31.72
N CYS A 48 -24.10 -2.35 32.57
CA CYS A 48 -23.33 -3.51 32.15
C CYS A 48 -24.25 -4.65 31.67
N ASP A 49 -25.30 -4.98 32.43
CA ASP A 49 -26.22 -6.08 32.09
C ASP A 49 -26.82 -5.88 30.71
N LEU A 50 -27.33 -4.66 30.45
CA LEU A 50 -27.95 -4.30 29.17
C LEU A 50 -26.95 -4.34 28.00
N ARG A 51 -25.71 -3.85 28.18
CA ARG A 51 -24.67 -3.98 27.15
C ARG A 51 -24.32 -5.45 26.90
N LYS A 52 -24.27 -6.25 27.98
CA LYS A 52 -23.99 -7.68 27.90
C LYS A 52 -25.12 -8.49 27.26
N VAL A 53 -26.35 -8.00 27.22
CA VAL A 53 -27.43 -8.59 26.41
C VAL A 53 -27.15 -8.43 24.91
N LEU A 54 -26.73 -7.25 24.46
CA LEU A 54 -26.35 -7.02 23.06
C LEU A 54 -25.15 -7.88 22.65
N GLU A 55 -24.11 -7.91 23.49
CA GLU A 55 -22.96 -8.81 23.29
C GLU A 55 -23.38 -10.30 23.24
N LEU A 56 -24.35 -10.71 24.07
CA LEU A 56 -24.83 -12.10 24.10
C LEU A 56 -25.55 -12.48 22.81
N VAL A 57 -26.41 -11.63 22.25
CA VAL A 57 -27.13 -11.95 21.01
C VAL A 57 -26.24 -11.85 19.77
N ASN A 58 -25.30 -10.91 19.71
CA ASN A 58 -24.38 -10.73 18.58
C ASN A 58 -23.24 -11.76 18.50
N ARG A 59 -23.09 -12.65 19.50
CA ARG A 59 -21.98 -13.59 19.59
C ARG A 59 -22.04 -14.73 18.59
N SER A 60 -20.91 -15.02 17.95
CA SER A 60 -20.79 -16.10 16.94
C SER A 60 -20.69 -17.52 17.51
N ASP A 61 -20.51 -17.67 18.82
CA ASP A 61 -20.73 -18.92 19.55
C ASP A 61 -22.16 -19.04 20.13
N MET A 62 -22.99 -18.00 20.00
CA MET A 62 -24.38 -17.99 20.41
C MET A 62 -25.28 -18.40 19.24
N ASP A 63 -25.32 -19.70 18.98
CA ASP A 63 -26.16 -20.30 17.94
C ASP A 63 -27.61 -20.53 18.39
N ARG A 64 -28.39 -21.19 17.52
CA ARG A 64 -29.81 -21.49 17.75
C ARG A 64 -30.06 -22.34 18.99
N ASP A 65 -29.20 -23.31 19.29
CA ASP A 65 -29.38 -24.17 20.46
C ASP A 65 -28.90 -23.45 21.74
N GLY A 66 -27.86 -22.61 21.64
CA GLY A 66 -27.41 -21.73 22.72
C GLY A 66 -28.50 -20.73 23.16
N LEU A 67 -29.13 -20.01 22.22
CA LEU A 67 -30.23 -19.09 22.52
C LEU A 67 -31.47 -19.84 23.07
N LEU A 68 -31.72 -21.08 22.63
CA LEU A 68 -32.80 -21.90 23.16
C LEU A 68 -32.55 -22.39 24.60
N GLU A 69 -31.29 -22.56 25.01
CA GLU A 69 -30.90 -22.84 26.40
C GLU A 69 -31.05 -21.59 27.28
N VAL A 70 -30.54 -20.43 26.83
CA VAL A 70 -30.69 -19.13 27.52
C VAL A 70 -32.17 -18.80 27.80
N LEU A 71 -33.05 -19.06 26.83
CA LEU A 71 -34.48 -18.78 26.92
C LEU A 71 -35.31 -19.99 27.44
N ASP A 72 -34.71 -20.97 28.11
CA ASP A 72 -35.43 -22.16 28.58
C ASP A 72 -36.58 -21.84 29.56
N GLY A 73 -37.68 -22.57 29.38
CA GLY A 73 -38.93 -22.35 30.10
C GLY A 73 -39.82 -21.23 29.58
N LEU A 74 -39.42 -20.44 28.56
CA LEU A 74 -40.33 -19.49 27.91
C LEU A 74 -41.16 -20.17 26.80
N SER A 75 -42.49 -20.00 26.83
CA SER A 75 -43.40 -20.59 25.82
C SER A 75 -43.20 -20.05 24.40
N THR A 76 -42.59 -18.87 24.24
CA THR A 76 -42.33 -18.21 22.95
C THR A 76 -40.92 -18.47 22.39
N ARG A 77 -40.00 -19.08 23.15
CA ARG A 77 -38.54 -19.06 22.86
C ARG A 77 -38.18 -19.38 21.42
N GLY A 78 -38.81 -20.39 20.81
CA GLY A 78 -38.51 -20.77 19.43
C GLY A 78 -38.69 -19.61 18.45
N ARG A 79 -39.73 -18.80 18.61
CA ARG A 79 -39.97 -17.61 17.77
C ARG A 79 -38.99 -16.49 18.07
N VAL A 80 -38.66 -16.28 19.34
CA VAL A 80 -37.66 -15.29 19.76
C VAL A 80 -36.31 -15.61 19.10
N VAL A 81 -35.84 -16.85 19.24
CA VAL A 81 -34.58 -17.30 18.63
C VAL A 81 -34.63 -17.24 17.12
N ASP A 82 -35.68 -17.77 16.48
CA ASP A 82 -35.82 -17.75 15.03
C ASP A 82 -35.87 -16.31 14.47
N ASN A 83 -36.41 -15.35 15.22
CA ASN A 83 -36.43 -13.93 14.83
C ASN A 83 -35.08 -13.22 15.07
N ILE A 84 -34.44 -13.43 16.23
CA ILE A 84 -33.12 -12.84 16.55
C ILE A 84 -32.06 -13.27 15.52
N LEU A 85 -32.05 -14.55 15.15
CA LEU A 85 -31.14 -15.08 14.14
C LEU A 85 -31.48 -14.58 12.73
N ALA A 86 -32.77 -14.46 12.37
CA ALA A 86 -33.18 -13.96 11.06
C ALA A 86 -32.96 -12.44 10.86
N HIS A 87 -32.68 -11.71 11.94
CA HIS A 87 -32.12 -10.36 11.89
C HIS A 87 -30.59 -10.45 11.74
N ARG A 88 -29.92 -10.98 12.77
CA ARG A 88 -28.46 -11.01 12.91
C ARG A 88 -27.71 -11.70 11.76
N ASP A 89 -28.19 -12.87 11.33
CA ASP A 89 -27.53 -13.73 10.33
C ASP A 89 -27.98 -13.42 8.89
N GLY A 90 -28.76 -12.34 8.70
CA GLY A 90 -29.11 -11.80 7.39
C GLY A 90 -30.06 -12.66 6.53
N PRO A 91 -30.33 -12.20 5.28
CA PRO A 91 -31.11 -12.94 4.29
C PRO A 91 -30.55 -14.30 3.87
N ASP A 92 -29.23 -14.53 3.95
CA ASP A 92 -28.61 -15.83 3.63
C ASP A 92 -28.60 -16.82 4.82
N GLY A 93 -28.71 -16.31 6.06
CA GLY A 93 -28.85 -17.10 7.28
C GLY A 93 -27.55 -17.78 7.73
N VAL A 94 -26.39 -17.19 7.41
CA VAL A 94 -25.06 -17.72 7.72
C VAL A 94 -24.18 -16.62 8.31
N LEU A 95 -24.20 -16.48 9.63
CA LEU A 95 -23.41 -15.47 10.36
C LEU A 95 -21.94 -15.40 9.90
N GLY A 96 -21.47 -14.19 9.61
CA GLY A 96 -20.13 -13.88 9.11
C GLY A 96 -20.06 -13.66 7.60
N THR A 97 -21.19 -13.34 6.96
CA THR A 97 -21.30 -13.07 5.51
C THR A 97 -21.24 -11.56 5.21
N GLY A 98 -21.83 -11.13 4.10
CA GLY A 98 -21.82 -9.72 3.67
C GLY A 98 -23.14 -9.00 3.94
N ASP A 99 -24.09 -9.71 4.54
CA ASP A 99 -25.48 -9.32 4.76
C ASP A 99 -25.97 -9.62 6.19
N ASP A 100 -25.04 -9.92 7.11
CA ASP A 100 -25.25 -9.85 8.57
C ASP A 100 -25.78 -8.45 8.97
N ASP A 101 -26.75 -8.40 9.88
CA ASP A 101 -27.35 -7.17 10.44
C ASP A 101 -27.26 -7.25 11.98
N LEU A 102 -26.05 -7.00 12.52
CA LEU A 102 -25.79 -7.13 13.96
C LEU A 102 -26.54 -6.05 14.75
N PHE A 103 -27.03 -6.40 15.96
CA PHE A 103 -27.75 -5.45 16.81
C PHE A 103 -26.85 -4.30 17.25
N ASP A 104 -27.11 -3.09 16.76
CA ASP A 104 -26.39 -1.86 17.10
C ASP A 104 -26.80 -1.35 18.49
N ASP A 105 -28.09 -1.47 18.85
CA ASP A 105 -28.63 -0.98 20.13
C ASP A 105 -29.82 -1.78 20.70
N LEU A 106 -30.32 -1.33 21.86
CA LEU A 106 -31.43 -1.95 22.59
C LEU A 106 -32.81 -1.63 21.98
N ASP A 107 -32.97 -0.48 21.31
CA ASP A 107 -34.24 -0.13 20.65
C ASP A 107 -34.47 -1.04 19.43
N GLU A 108 -33.39 -1.46 18.75
CA GLU A 108 -33.42 -2.48 17.70
C GLU A 108 -33.76 -3.88 18.24
N LEU A 109 -33.11 -4.32 19.33
CA LEU A 109 -33.42 -5.62 19.95
C LEU A 109 -34.85 -5.67 20.52
N ASP A 110 -35.39 -4.53 20.99
CA ASP A 110 -36.78 -4.42 21.45
C ASP A 110 -37.80 -4.39 20.29
N ALA A 111 -37.37 -4.11 19.06
CA ALA A 111 -38.22 -4.17 17.87
C ALA A 111 -38.42 -5.61 17.36
N ILE A 112 -37.66 -6.59 17.85
CA ILE A 112 -37.77 -8.00 17.45
C ILE A 112 -39.04 -8.63 18.03
N PRO A 113 -39.98 -9.16 17.22
CA PRO A 113 -41.24 -9.66 17.74
C PRO A 113 -41.05 -10.79 18.74
N TYR A 114 -41.87 -10.77 19.81
CA TYR A 114 -41.77 -11.64 21.00
C TYR A 114 -40.56 -11.40 21.91
N VAL A 115 -39.69 -10.42 21.63
CA VAL A 115 -38.80 -9.85 22.66
C VAL A 115 -39.61 -8.85 23.50
N GLY A 116 -39.28 -8.74 24.77
CA GLY A 116 -39.99 -7.94 25.76
C GLY A 116 -39.43 -8.16 27.15
N PRO A 117 -40.08 -7.65 28.22
CA PRO A 117 -39.53 -7.68 29.57
C PRO A 117 -39.17 -9.09 30.08
N VAL A 118 -39.99 -10.10 29.78
CA VAL A 118 -39.74 -11.48 30.27
C VAL A 118 -38.56 -12.11 29.54
N THR A 119 -38.36 -11.76 28.27
CA THR A 119 -37.23 -12.19 27.45
C THR A 119 -35.96 -11.45 27.83
N LEU A 120 -36.02 -10.14 28.07
CA LEU A 120 -34.90 -9.33 28.55
C LEU A 120 -34.41 -9.83 29.90
N ASP A 121 -35.30 -10.12 30.86
CA ASP A 121 -34.94 -10.74 32.15
C ASP A 121 -34.12 -12.04 31.97
N ARG A 122 -34.40 -12.86 30.94
CA ARG A 122 -33.64 -14.09 30.68
C ARG A 122 -32.28 -13.83 30.04
N LEU A 123 -32.22 -12.93 29.07
CA LEU A 123 -30.97 -12.49 28.47
C LEU A 123 -30.05 -11.86 29.54
N ILE A 124 -30.60 -11.03 30.43
CA ILE A 124 -29.89 -10.44 31.58
C ILE A 124 -29.40 -11.49 32.56
N VAL A 125 -30.23 -12.49 32.92
CA VAL A 125 -29.78 -13.57 33.84
C VAL A 125 -28.64 -14.40 33.25
N ALA A 126 -28.58 -14.59 31.93
CA ALA A 126 -27.44 -15.21 31.25
C ALA A 126 -26.21 -14.27 31.18
N ALA A 127 -26.44 -12.99 30.90
CA ALA A 127 -25.43 -11.94 30.79
C ALA A 127 -24.75 -11.54 32.12
N ALA A 128 -25.48 -11.57 33.24
CA ALA A 128 -25.04 -11.01 34.53
C ALA A 128 -23.74 -11.64 35.07
N GLY A 129 -23.46 -12.90 34.73
CA GLY A 129 -22.20 -13.57 35.07
C GLY A 129 -20.97 -12.94 34.39
N GLU A 130 -21.15 -12.24 33.27
CA GLU A 130 -20.09 -11.60 32.51
C GLU A 130 -19.82 -10.13 32.90
N CYS A 131 -20.65 -9.56 33.78
CA CYS A 131 -20.46 -8.25 34.39
C CYS A 131 -19.55 -8.26 35.63
N ILE A 132 -19.18 -9.45 36.13
CA ILE A 132 -18.12 -9.59 37.13
C ILE A 132 -16.77 -9.45 36.40
N VAL A 133 -16.28 -8.22 36.32
CA VAL A 133 -14.99 -7.88 35.72
C VAL A 133 -13.88 -8.03 36.76
N ASP A 134 -13.40 -9.24 36.94
CA ASP A 134 -12.23 -9.53 37.78
C ASP A 134 -10.95 -8.90 37.20
N LEU A 135 -10.46 -7.83 37.83
CA LEU A 135 -9.20 -7.16 37.48
C LEU A 135 -7.96 -7.86 38.05
N ASP A 136 -8.07 -8.73 39.07
CA ASP A 136 -6.93 -9.47 39.63
C ASP A 136 -6.42 -10.56 38.66
N SER A 137 -7.29 -11.10 37.79
CA SER A 137 -6.94 -12.12 36.80
C SER A 137 -6.74 -11.62 35.37
N ARG A 138 -7.00 -10.33 35.08
CA ARG A 138 -6.98 -9.77 33.71
C ARG A 138 -6.03 -8.58 33.55
N PRO A 139 -5.32 -8.45 32.42
CA PRO A 139 -4.63 -7.22 32.09
C PRO A 139 -5.64 -6.09 31.78
N PHE A 140 -5.36 -4.89 32.31
CA PHE A 140 -6.14 -3.67 32.07
C PHE A 140 -5.22 -2.44 32.04
N ILE A 141 -5.83 -1.30 31.70
CA ILE A 141 -5.23 0.04 31.63
C ILE A 141 -6.14 1.00 32.38
N ASP A 142 -5.59 2.00 33.10
CA ASP A 142 -6.35 2.91 33.98
C ASP A 142 -5.75 4.34 34.03
N ALA A 143 -6.37 5.23 34.80
CA ALA A 143 -5.91 6.60 35.02
C ALA A 143 -4.49 6.71 35.60
N THR A 144 -3.98 5.67 36.26
CA THR A 144 -2.61 5.64 36.82
C THR A 144 -1.56 5.21 35.77
N THR A 145 -1.99 4.47 34.76
CA THR A 145 -1.14 3.76 33.79
C THR A 145 -0.23 4.69 32.98
N PHE A 146 -0.72 5.87 32.60
CA PHE A 146 0.04 6.88 31.84
C PHE A 146 0.57 8.03 32.72
N ALA A 147 0.30 8.00 34.02
CA ALA A 147 0.57 9.13 34.92
C ALA A 147 2.07 9.51 34.94
N GLY A 148 2.38 10.70 34.42
CA GLY A 148 3.73 11.25 34.40
C GLY A 148 4.69 10.60 33.39
N ARG A 149 4.21 9.83 32.40
CA ARG A 149 5.04 9.21 31.36
C ARG A 149 4.64 9.72 29.97
N THR A 150 5.62 10.16 29.18
CA THR A 150 5.46 10.25 27.72
C THR A 150 5.45 8.84 27.14
N GLY A 151 4.61 8.58 26.13
CA GLY A 151 4.49 7.26 25.50
C GLY A 151 5.80 6.74 24.91
N GLY A 152 5.93 5.41 24.85
CA GLY A 152 7.14 4.73 24.41
C GLY A 152 7.11 4.31 22.93
N GLY A 153 8.27 4.40 22.27
CA GLY A 153 8.50 3.91 20.91
C GLY A 153 8.93 5.00 19.92
N TRP A 154 9.15 4.61 18.67
CA TRP A 154 9.35 5.55 17.56
C TRP A 154 7.99 5.84 16.93
N THR A 155 7.41 6.98 17.28
CA THR A 155 6.09 7.38 16.80
C THR A 155 6.13 7.83 15.34
N ARG A 156 5.23 7.27 14.53
CA ARG A 156 4.71 7.95 13.35
C ARG A 156 3.31 8.43 13.69
N ASP A 157 3.07 9.72 13.60
CA ASP A 157 1.73 10.28 13.46
C ASP A 157 1.63 10.82 12.03
N ASN A 158 0.97 10.05 11.18
CA ASN A 158 0.84 10.32 9.75
C ASN A 158 -0.60 9.99 9.34
N VAL A 159 -1.17 10.81 8.46
CA VAL A 159 -2.33 10.38 7.67
C VAL A 159 -1.85 9.37 6.63
N GLU A 160 -2.38 8.14 6.67
CA GLU A 160 -2.28 7.21 5.56
C GLU A 160 -3.34 7.57 4.51
N LEU A 161 -2.91 7.78 3.27
CA LEU A 161 -3.76 7.94 2.09
C LEU A 161 -3.60 6.68 1.22
N GLU A 162 -4.69 5.93 1.00
CA GLU A 162 -4.68 4.70 0.18
C GLU A 162 -5.85 4.72 -0.84
N ALA A 163 -5.56 4.97 -2.12
CA ALA A 163 -6.55 4.79 -3.17
C ALA A 163 -7.00 3.31 -3.24
N THR A 164 -8.29 3.08 -3.03
CA THR A 164 -8.87 1.76 -2.75
C THR A 164 -9.93 1.41 -3.78
N TYR A 165 -9.85 0.21 -4.36
CA TYR A 165 -10.78 -0.28 -5.36
C TYR A 165 -11.36 -1.63 -4.91
N THR A 166 -12.69 -1.73 -4.85
CA THR A 166 -13.40 -2.95 -4.45
C THR A 166 -13.77 -3.77 -5.68
N VAL A 167 -13.34 -5.04 -5.71
CA VAL A 167 -13.75 -6.00 -6.75
C VAL A 167 -14.99 -6.75 -6.27
N THR A 168 -16.16 -6.41 -6.82
CA THR A 168 -17.43 -7.10 -6.55
C THR A 168 -17.62 -8.30 -7.48
N ASN A 169 -18.64 -9.13 -7.22
CA ASN A 169 -19.04 -10.28 -8.06
C ASN A 169 -17.98 -11.40 -8.22
N VAL A 170 -16.98 -11.47 -7.33
CA VAL A 170 -16.06 -12.60 -7.21
C VAL A 170 -16.28 -13.33 -5.89
N THR A 171 -16.43 -14.67 -5.93
CA THR A 171 -16.56 -15.46 -4.69
C THR A 171 -15.20 -15.60 -4.01
N GLY A 172 -15.17 -15.67 -2.68
CA GLY A 172 -13.92 -15.87 -1.92
C GLY A 172 -13.14 -17.12 -2.36
N ALA A 173 -13.84 -18.18 -2.76
CA ALA A 173 -13.24 -19.38 -3.35
C ALA A 173 -12.54 -19.10 -4.70
N ARG A 174 -13.17 -18.36 -5.62
CA ARG A 174 -12.58 -18.03 -6.93
C ARG A 174 -11.44 -17.01 -6.82
N LEU A 175 -11.56 -16.05 -5.90
CA LEU A 175 -10.46 -15.15 -5.57
C LEU A 175 -9.26 -15.92 -5.02
N ARG A 176 -9.48 -16.84 -4.07
CA ARG A 176 -8.43 -17.69 -3.50
C ARG A 176 -7.80 -18.64 -4.54
N GLU A 177 -8.60 -19.18 -5.46
CA GLU A 177 -8.10 -19.95 -6.60
C GLU A 177 -7.15 -19.11 -7.45
N ALA A 178 -7.55 -17.89 -7.86
CA ALA A 178 -6.69 -16.99 -8.63
C ALA A 178 -5.38 -16.64 -7.88
N LEU A 179 -5.48 -16.29 -6.59
CA LEU A 179 -4.34 -15.96 -5.74
C LEU A 179 -3.33 -17.11 -5.54
N HIS A 180 -3.75 -18.38 -5.70
CA HIS A 180 -2.87 -19.55 -5.57
C HIS A 180 -2.56 -20.24 -6.91
N SER A 181 -3.27 -19.94 -8.00
CA SER A 181 -3.03 -20.51 -9.32
C SER A 181 -1.72 -19.99 -9.90
N THR A 182 -0.79 -20.90 -10.24
CA THR A 182 0.53 -20.56 -10.78
C THR A 182 0.65 -20.84 -12.28
N ASP A 183 1.53 -20.10 -12.96
CA ASP A 183 1.98 -20.42 -14.30
C ASP A 183 3.01 -21.57 -14.33
N SER A 184 3.48 -21.95 -15.52
CA SER A 184 4.53 -22.96 -15.70
C SER A 184 5.90 -22.56 -15.13
N ARG A 185 6.11 -21.28 -14.78
CA ARG A 185 7.29 -20.78 -14.05
C ARG A 185 7.06 -20.75 -12.53
N GLY A 186 5.91 -21.19 -12.04
CA GLY A 186 5.55 -21.22 -10.62
C GLY A 186 5.07 -19.89 -10.04
N ARG A 187 4.85 -18.86 -10.87
CA ARG A 187 4.42 -17.52 -10.43
C ARG A 187 2.90 -17.46 -10.35
N THR A 188 2.35 -16.97 -9.24
CA THR A 188 0.89 -16.84 -9.09
C THR A 188 0.31 -15.84 -10.08
N MET A 189 -0.98 -15.98 -10.40
CA MET A 189 -1.70 -14.98 -11.22
C MET A 189 -1.58 -13.57 -10.63
N PHE A 190 -1.48 -13.44 -9.29
CA PHE A 190 -1.39 -12.16 -8.59
C PHE A 190 0.00 -11.53 -8.65
N GLU A 191 1.07 -12.31 -8.52
CA GLU A 191 2.45 -11.86 -8.77
C GLU A 191 2.65 -11.45 -10.24
N ARG A 192 1.88 -12.06 -11.15
CA ARG A 192 1.82 -11.73 -12.58
C ARG A 192 0.87 -10.59 -12.94
N ILE A 193 0.20 -9.94 -11.97
CA ILE A 193 -0.42 -8.64 -12.22
C ILE A 193 0.70 -7.61 -12.32
N ARG A 194 1.32 -7.53 -13.51
CA ARG A 194 1.99 -6.31 -13.95
C ARG A 194 0.99 -5.18 -13.73
N LYS A 195 1.37 -4.17 -12.94
CA LYS A 195 0.64 -2.91 -12.93
C LYS A 195 0.76 -2.24 -14.29
N ASN A 196 0.00 -1.16 -14.50
CA ASN A 196 0.14 -0.33 -15.69
C ASN A 196 1.63 0.00 -15.93
N ARG A 197 2.11 -0.20 -17.17
CA ARG A 197 3.52 -0.07 -17.56
C ARG A 197 4.04 1.35 -17.31
N ASP A 198 3.14 2.33 -17.33
CA ASP A 198 3.32 3.70 -16.83
C ASP A 198 4.06 3.81 -15.48
N LEU A 199 3.98 2.81 -14.61
CA LEU A 199 4.66 2.80 -13.31
C LEU A 199 6.15 2.45 -13.40
N GLU A 200 6.62 1.88 -14.52
CA GLU A 200 8.03 1.66 -14.84
C GLU A 200 8.76 2.99 -15.13
N ALA A 201 8.03 4.09 -15.37
CA ALA A 201 8.58 5.44 -15.51
C ALA A 201 9.40 5.91 -14.29
N PHE A 202 9.03 5.41 -13.10
CA PHE A 202 9.55 5.81 -11.79
C PHE A 202 10.59 4.81 -11.28
N THR A 203 11.65 4.66 -12.07
CA THR A 203 12.72 3.65 -11.90
C THR A 203 14.07 4.24 -11.55
N TYR A 204 14.15 5.53 -11.22
CA TYR A 204 15.40 6.26 -10.95
C TYR A 204 16.40 5.52 -10.04
N GLY A 205 15.95 4.77 -9.04
CA GLY A 205 16.83 4.02 -8.11
C GLY A 205 17.49 2.77 -8.70
N TYR A 206 17.25 2.46 -9.97
CA TYR A 206 17.92 1.44 -10.77
C TYR A 206 19.03 2.08 -11.63
N ASP A 207 19.58 1.36 -12.60
CA ASP A 207 20.54 1.93 -13.55
C ASP A 207 19.82 2.87 -14.54
N LEU A 208 20.38 4.05 -14.83
CA LEU A 208 19.76 5.02 -15.74
C LEU A 208 19.69 4.50 -17.19
N SER A 209 20.52 3.52 -17.55
CA SER A 209 20.44 2.79 -18.83
C SER A 209 19.27 1.79 -18.89
N GLU A 210 18.69 1.41 -17.74
CA GLU A 210 17.58 0.47 -17.61
C GLU A 210 16.21 1.15 -17.39
N MET A 211 16.20 2.49 -17.20
CA MET A 211 14.96 3.28 -17.11
C MET A 211 14.28 3.42 -18.47
N PRO A 212 12.94 3.31 -18.59
CA PRO A 212 12.26 3.55 -19.85
C PRO A 212 12.29 5.04 -20.24
N TRP A 213 12.96 5.32 -21.36
CA TRP A 213 13.10 6.64 -21.98
C TRP A 213 12.12 6.86 -23.15
N ASP A 214 11.06 6.06 -23.23
CA ASP A 214 9.96 6.30 -24.17
C ASP A 214 9.16 7.56 -23.80
N ARG A 215 8.45 8.11 -24.79
CA ARG A 215 7.67 9.35 -24.65
C ARG A 215 6.54 9.27 -23.62
N GLY A 216 5.95 8.09 -23.42
CA GLY A 216 4.90 7.85 -22.43
C GLY A 216 5.45 7.88 -21.01
N SER A 217 6.47 7.04 -20.74
CA SER A 217 7.17 7.01 -19.45
C SER A 217 7.77 8.37 -19.09
N HIS A 218 8.34 9.07 -20.07
CA HIS A 218 8.89 10.40 -19.83
C HIS A 218 7.83 11.43 -19.44
N ARG A 219 6.74 11.52 -20.20
CA ARG A 219 5.60 12.40 -19.89
C ARG A 219 4.96 12.13 -18.52
N LEU A 220 5.17 10.94 -17.94
CA LEU A 220 4.68 10.61 -16.60
C LEU A 220 5.61 11.14 -15.49
N ARG A 221 6.91 11.28 -15.75
CA ARG A 221 7.86 11.99 -14.87
C ARG A 221 7.54 13.48 -14.84
N GLU A 222 7.37 14.10 -16.00
CA GLU A 222 7.04 15.54 -16.13
C GLU A 222 5.68 15.95 -15.54
N ARG A 223 4.83 14.98 -15.17
CA ARG A 223 3.59 15.25 -14.43
C ARG A 223 3.77 15.30 -12.91
N MET A 224 4.97 15.03 -12.39
CA MET A 224 5.31 15.08 -10.96
C MET A 224 6.72 15.70 -10.72
N PRO A 225 7.02 16.91 -11.24
CA PRO A 225 8.37 17.50 -11.21
C PRO A 225 8.95 17.66 -9.78
N TYR A 226 8.08 17.77 -8.77
CA TYR A 226 8.49 17.90 -7.36
C TYR A 226 8.65 16.57 -6.61
N ILE A 227 8.41 15.40 -7.24
CA ILE A 227 8.37 14.10 -6.55
C ILE A 227 9.08 13.01 -7.38
N MET A 228 10.39 12.85 -7.17
CA MET A 228 11.12 11.70 -7.73
C MET A 228 10.89 10.43 -6.91
N LEU A 229 10.31 9.43 -7.57
CA LEU A 229 9.95 8.13 -7.00
C LEU A 229 10.76 6.98 -7.63
N THR A 230 11.15 5.99 -6.83
CA THR A 230 11.73 4.73 -7.31
C THR A 230 10.92 3.53 -6.83
N ILE A 231 10.71 2.54 -7.70
CA ILE A 231 10.19 1.23 -7.31
C ILE A 231 11.04 0.63 -6.17
N GLU A 232 10.40 -0.07 -5.23
CA GLU A 232 11.07 -0.80 -4.15
C GLU A 232 12.03 -1.89 -4.69
N SER A 233 13.25 -1.93 -4.14
CA SER A 233 14.28 -2.92 -4.49
C SER A 233 13.77 -4.35 -4.35
N GLY A 234 13.99 -5.21 -5.35
CA GLY A 234 13.42 -6.56 -5.40
C GLY A 234 12.00 -6.60 -5.98
N ARG A 235 11.48 -5.49 -6.54
CA ARG A 235 10.15 -5.41 -7.18
C ARG A 235 10.18 -5.05 -8.67
N PHE A 236 11.35 -4.79 -9.25
CA PHE A 236 11.53 -4.56 -10.68
C PHE A 236 12.78 -5.30 -11.16
N GLU A 237 12.77 -6.63 -11.11
CA GLU A 237 13.95 -7.47 -11.38
C GLU A 237 13.89 -8.12 -12.77
N PRO A 238 15.03 -8.47 -13.40
CA PRO A 238 15.05 -9.08 -14.73
C PRO A 238 14.38 -10.46 -14.72
N ASP A 239 13.45 -10.71 -15.63
CA ASP A 239 12.93 -12.04 -15.91
C ASP A 239 14.03 -12.93 -16.50
N ALA A 240 14.19 -14.13 -15.95
CA ALA A 240 15.34 -14.99 -16.21
C ALA A 240 15.38 -15.58 -17.64
N ASP A 241 14.26 -15.58 -18.36
CA ASP A 241 14.17 -16.10 -19.73
C ASP A 241 14.40 -14.99 -20.78
N THR A 242 14.16 -13.71 -20.44
CA THR A 242 14.13 -12.58 -21.40
C THR A 242 15.12 -11.45 -21.09
N GLY A 243 15.63 -11.34 -19.86
CA GLY A 243 16.50 -10.25 -19.42
C GLY A 243 15.78 -8.89 -19.21
N VAL A 244 14.49 -8.78 -19.57
CA VAL A 244 13.68 -7.58 -19.38
C VAL A 244 13.23 -7.50 -17.92
N ARG A 245 13.28 -6.32 -17.29
CA ARG A 245 12.78 -6.13 -15.92
C ARG A 245 11.26 -6.26 -15.86
N GLU A 246 10.75 -7.04 -14.91
CA GLU A 246 9.31 -7.17 -14.66
C GLU A 246 8.91 -6.53 -13.31
N LEU A 247 7.87 -5.69 -13.37
CA LEU A 247 7.25 -5.09 -12.20
C LEU A 247 6.39 -6.11 -11.44
N SER A 248 6.82 -6.47 -10.23
CA SER A 248 6.16 -7.43 -9.35
C SER A 248 5.59 -6.76 -8.09
N LEU A 249 4.60 -7.41 -7.47
CA LEU A 249 4.00 -6.94 -6.22
C LEU A 249 4.73 -7.52 -5.00
N GLY A 250 5.00 -6.68 -4.01
CA GLY A 250 5.43 -7.10 -2.69
C GLY A 250 4.29 -7.72 -1.91
N THR A 251 4.20 -9.05 -1.96
CA THR A 251 3.22 -9.84 -1.21
C THR A 251 3.57 -9.90 0.27
N ASP A 252 2.72 -9.31 1.11
CA ASP A 252 2.74 -9.48 2.56
C ASP A 252 1.74 -10.56 2.98
N ILE A 253 2.13 -11.44 3.91
CA ILE A 253 1.20 -12.21 4.74
C ILE A 253 1.18 -11.56 6.14
N MET A 254 -0.01 -11.33 6.68
CA MET A 254 -0.23 -10.66 7.96
C MET A 254 -1.28 -11.40 8.78
N ASP A 255 -0.95 -11.73 10.03
CA ASP A 255 -1.95 -12.08 11.04
C ASP A 255 -2.24 -10.84 11.87
N ASP A 256 -3.47 -10.35 11.79
CA ASP A 256 -4.00 -9.32 12.66
C ASP A 256 -4.84 -9.94 13.77
N VAL A 257 -4.67 -9.43 14.98
CA VAL A 257 -5.63 -9.58 16.08
C VAL A 257 -6.18 -8.19 16.36
N TYR A 258 -7.47 -8.01 16.13
CA TYR A 258 -8.19 -6.77 16.41
C TYR A 258 -8.67 -6.79 17.86
N PHE A 259 -8.51 -5.66 18.53
CA PHE A 259 -8.88 -5.46 19.92
C PHE A 259 -9.91 -4.36 20.02
N ASP A 260 -10.91 -4.61 20.84
CA ASP A 260 -11.90 -3.63 21.27
C ASP A 260 -12.18 -3.88 22.76
N THR A 261 -13.02 -3.07 23.38
CA THR A 261 -13.68 -3.50 24.60
C THR A 261 -14.76 -4.54 24.26
N ARG A 262 -15.27 -5.20 25.30
CA ARG A 262 -16.46 -6.04 25.22
C ARG A 262 -17.67 -5.34 24.58
N GLY A 263 -17.83 -4.03 24.83
CA GLY A 263 -18.92 -3.22 24.32
C GLY A 263 -18.66 -2.50 23.01
N PHE A 264 -17.63 -2.90 22.25
CA PHE A 264 -17.26 -2.26 20.97
C PHE A 264 -17.00 -0.74 21.08
N ASP A 265 -16.55 -0.27 22.26
CA ASP A 265 -16.38 1.15 22.57
C ASP A 265 -15.34 1.83 21.64
N LEU A 266 -14.39 1.09 21.04
CA LEU A 266 -13.49 1.64 20.02
C LEU A 266 -14.21 1.83 18.68
N VAL A 267 -14.92 0.82 18.17
CA VAL A 267 -15.68 0.91 16.91
C VAL A 267 -16.72 2.04 16.96
N HIS A 268 -17.48 2.17 18.04
CA HIS A 268 -18.46 3.25 18.21
C HIS A 268 -17.84 4.67 18.25
N HIS A 269 -16.52 4.78 18.41
CA HIS A 269 -15.77 6.04 18.37
C HIS A 269 -14.86 6.18 17.12
N ASP A 270 -15.06 5.37 16.06
CA ASP A 270 -14.18 5.26 14.88
C ASP A 270 -12.70 5.11 15.26
N LEU A 271 -12.46 4.24 16.24
CA LEU A 271 -11.13 3.80 16.65
C LEU A 271 -10.93 2.34 16.26
N LEU A 272 -9.70 1.99 15.90
CA LEU A 272 -9.32 0.61 15.58
C LEU A 272 -7.94 0.32 16.19
N LEU A 273 -7.88 -0.65 17.09
CA LEU A 273 -6.63 -1.14 17.69
C LEU A 273 -6.33 -2.56 17.22
N ARG A 274 -5.07 -2.85 16.87
CA ARG A 274 -4.63 -4.21 16.54
C ARG A 274 -3.18 -4.51 16.90
N GLY A 275 -2.95 -5.78 17.25
CA GLY A 275 -1.64 -6.42 17.22
C GLY A 275 -1.47 -7.17 15.89
N ARG A 276 -0.30 -7.08 15.28
CA ARG A 276 0.02 -7.68 13.98
C ARG A 276 1.32 -8.46 14.01
N ALA A 277 1.30 -9.69 13.49
CA ALA A 277 2.49 -10.39 13.02
C ALA A 277 2.55 -10.32 11.48
N ARG A 278 3.65 -9.77 10.94
CA ARG A 278 3.93 -9.71 9.49
C ARG A 278 5.00 -10.74 9.14
N TRP A 279 4.72 -11.56 8.15
CA TRP A 279 5.55 -12.68 7.74
C TRP A 279 6.29 -12.37 6.43
N ASP A 280 7.55 -12.80 6.31
CA ASP A 280 8.28 -12.81 5.02
C ASP A 280 8.01 -14.12 4.25
N THR A 281 7.78 -15.22 4.97
CA THR A 281 7.44 -16.54 4.42
C THR A 281 6.33 -17.17 5.27
N PRO A 282 5.62 -18.23 4.80
CA PRO A 282 4.60 -18.92 5.61
C PRO A 282 5.07 -19.51 6.95
N THR A 283 6.37 -19.46 7.25
CA THR A 283 7.00 -19.98 8.47
C THR A 283 7.86 -18.95 9.23
N GLU A 284 8.07 -17.74 8.71
CA GLU A 284 8.97 -16.73 9.31
C GLU A 284 8.29 -15.37 9.52
N ILE A 285 8.13 -14.97 10.79
CA ILE A 285 7.63 -13.64 11.19
C ILE A 285 8.79 -12.65 11.17
N ARG A 286 8.75 -11.70 10.24
CA ARG A 286 9.73 -10.60 10.12
C ARG A 286 9.51 -9.51 11.15
N ARG A 287 8.25 -9.19 11.48
CA ARG A 287 7.92 -7.97 12.23
C ARG A 287 6.67 -8.15 13.07
N LEU A 288 6.72 -7.65 14.31
CA LEU A 288 5.53 -7.33 15.08
C LEU A 288 5.22 -5.83 14.95
N LEU A 289 3.93 -5.51 14.99
CA LEU A 289 3.43 -4.13 15.01
C LEU A 289 2.21 -4.06 15.92
N ILE A 290 2.11 -3.00 16.73
CA ILE A 290 0.88 -2.60 17.40
C ILE A 290 0.48 -1.27 16.78
N ALA A 291 -0.79 -1.11 16.39
CA ALA A 291 -1.25 0.11 15.73
C ALA A 291 -2.68 0.49 16.11
N ALA A 292 -2.88 1.79 16.27
CA ALA A 292 -4.16 2.46 16.38
C ALA A 292 -4.46 3.21 15.08
N LYS A 293 -5.73 3.24 14.67
CA LYS A 293 -6.25 4.07 13.58
C LYS A 293 -7.48 4.86 14.06
N ARG A 294 -7.73 5.98 13.39
CA ARG A 294 -8.91 6.84 13.53
C ARG A 294 -9.21 7.55 12.21
N GLY A 295 -10.44 7.96 11.97
CA GLY A 295 -10.84 8.70 10.76
C GLY A 295 -10.77 7.79 9.55
N SER A 296 -11.27 6.56 9.65
CA SER A 296 -11.02 5.46 8.71
C SER A 296 -11.88 5.55 7.43
N GLU A 297 -12.21 6.75 7.00
CA GLU A 297 -13.11 7.07 5.91
C GLU A 297 -12.57 6.62 4.53
N VAL A 298 -13.49 6.42 3.58
CA VAL A 298 -13.22 6.31 2.15
C VAL A 298 -14.17 7.28 1.47
N ASP A 299 -13.64 8.25 0.72
CA ASP A 299 -14.45 9.26 0.02
C ASP A 299 -15.06 8.72 -1.29
N GLU A 300 -15.88 9.53 -1.96
CA GLU A 300 -16.61 9.16 -3.19
C GLU A 300 -15.65 8.80 -4.34
N GLU A 301 -14.43 9.34 -4.34
CA GLU A 301 -13.35 9.01 -5.26
C GLU A 301 -12.59 7.71 -4.92
N GLY A 302 -12.93 7.04 -3.81
CA GLY A 302 -12.30 5.81 -3.35
C GLY A 302 -10.96 6.03 -2.63
N LEU A 303 -10.61 7.26 -2.25
CA LEU A 303 -9.41 7.56 -1.49
C LEU A 303 -9.66 7.30 0.00
N LYS A 304 -9.10 6.20 0.50
CA LYS A 304 -9.09 5.93 1.94
C LYS A 304 -8.20 6.92 2.66
N ARG A 305 -8.71 7.49 3.74
CA ARG A 305 -7.96 8.32 4.68
C ARG A 305 -7.94 7.59 6.04
N ALA A 306 -6.91 7.82 6.83
CA ALA A 306 -6.84 7.38 8.23
C ALA A 306 -5.69 8.08 8.95
N ALA A 307 -5.97 8.73 10.09
CA ALA A 307 -4.94 9.00 11.09
C ALA A 307 -4.44 7.66 11.66
N LYS A 308 -3.14 7.54 11.91
CA LYS A 308 -2.55 6.29 12.39
C LYS A 308 -1.32 6.52 13.24
N VAL A 309 -1.28 5.81 14.36
CA VAL A 309 -0.14 5.69 15.26
C VAL A 309 0.27 4.22 15.31
N ASP A 310 1.55 3.91 15.04
CA ASP A 310 2.05 2.53 15.12
C ASP A 310 3.47 2.40 15.70
N VAL A 311 3.69 1.34 16.49
CA VAL A 311 5.02 0.90 16.96
C VAL A 311 5.41 -0.42 16.31
N ARG A 312 6.72 -0.68 16.21
CA ARG A 312 7.29 -1.76 15.39
C ARG A 312 8.41 -2.46 16.12
N ARG A 313 8.50 -3.79 15.95
CA ARG A 313 9.66 -4.59 16.35
C ARG A 313 10.02 -5.55 15.21
N ASP A 314 11.08 -5.24 14.48
CA ASP A 314 11.67 -6.11 13.44
C ASP A 314 12.48 -7.24 14.08
N ARG A 315 12.47 -8.42 13.43
CA ARG A 315 13.11 -9.68 13.87
C ARG A 315 12.76 -10.05 15.32
N PRO A 316 11.47 -10.22 15.66
CA PRO A 316 11.03 -10.53 17.00
C PRO A 316 11.50 -11.93 17.46
N SER A 317 11.71 -12.09 18.77
CA SER A 317 11.96 -13.41 19.36
C SER A 317 10.67 -14.22 19.50
N ALA A 318 10.79 -15.54 19.63
CA ALA A 318 9.64 -16.43 19.86
C ALA A 318 8.80 -16.03 21.10
N ALA A 319 9.45 -15.50 22.14
CA ALA A 319 8.76 -15.00 23.33
C ALA A 319 7.93 -13.73 23.03
N GLN A 320 8.45 -12.83 22.20
CA GLN A 320 7.75 -11.60 21.78
C GLN A 320 6.60 -11.90 20.81
N ILE A 321 6.75 -12.91 19.95
CA ILE A 321 5.67 -13.42 19.09
C ILE A 321 4.54 -13.98 19.97
N ALA A 322 4.88 -14.78 20.99
CA ALA A 322 3.91 -15.38 21.90
C ALA A 322 3.25 -14.35 22.85
N SER A 323 3.92 -13.25 23.18
CA SER A 323 3.35 -12.21 24.06
C SER A 323 2.45 -11.21 23.33
N LEU A 324 2.48 -11.11 22.00
CA LEU A 324 1.81 -10.06 21.21
C LEU A 324 0.36 -9.76 21.63
N VAL A 325 -0.46 -10.78 21.92
CA VAL A 325 -1.87 -10.57 22.29
C VAL A 325 -1.99 -9.90 23.65
N PHE A 326 -1.37 -10.50 24.68
CA PHE A 326 -1.26 -9.90 26.01
C PHE A 326 -0.62 -8.51 25.95
N ASP A 327 0.30 -8.30 25.00
CA ASP A 327 1.03 -7.05 24.82
C ASP A 327 0.20 -5.90 24.23
N VAL A 328 -0.99 -6.16 23.69
CA VAL A 328 -1.95 -5.09 23.35
C VAL A 328 -2.89 -4.79 24.52
N GLN A 329 -3.10 -5.74 25.44
CA GLN A 329 -4.04 -5.62 26.55
C GLN A 329 -3.44 -4.94 27.81
N ARG A 330 -2.12 -4.73 27.87
CA ARG A 330 -1.39 -4.31 29.08
C ARG A 330 -0.31 -3.25 28.80
N THR A 331 0.32 -2.75 29.86
CA THR A 331 1.58 -2.01 29.75
C THR A 331 2.75 -2.94 29.41
N VAL A 332 3.52 -2.62 28.35
CA VAL A 332 4.61 -3.49 27.88
C VAL A 332 5.85 -2.74 27.51
N ASP A 333 6.97 -3.30 27.93
CA ASP A 333 8.27 -3.04 27.33
C ASP A 333 8.36 -3.50 25.83
N TRP A 334 8.32 -2.53 24.92
CA TRP A 334 8.75 -2.70 23.52
C TRP A 334 10.15 -2.12 23.19
N GLY A 335 10.94 -1.65 24.16
CA GLY A 335 12.23 -0.96 23.93
C GLY A 335 13.40 -1.20 24.92
N GLY A 336 13.25 -2.04 25.95
CA GLY A 336 14.11 -2.17 27.13
C GLY A 336 13.63 -1.42 28.39
N SER A 337 12.37 -0.94 28.43
CA SER A 337 11.80 -0.19 29.57
C SER A 337 10.27 -0.29 29.66
N ASP A 338 9.73 -0.32 30.89
CA ASP A 338 8.29 -0.35 31.17
C ASP A 338 7.59 0.97 30.82
N VAL A 339 7.29 1.20 29.54
CA VAL A 339 6.54 2.36 29.06
C VAL A 339 5.47 1.89 28.11
N ALA A 340 4.21 2.27 28.37
CA ALA A 340 3.08 1.94 27.51
C ALA A 340 3.34 2.41 26.06
N VAL A 341 3.00 1.55 25.10
CA VAL A 341 3.21 1.85 23.68
C VAL A 341 2.21 2.91 23.21
N GLU A 342 2.69 3.89 22.45
CA GLU A 342 1.92 5.06 22.02
C GLU A 342 0.54 4.78 21.40
N PRO A 343 0.33 3.72 20.58
CA PRO A 343 -1.00 3.42 20.03
C PRO A 343 -2.07 3.16 21.09
N ILE A 344 -1.72 2.46 22.19
CA ILE A 344 -2.67 2.15 23.26
C ILE A 344 -3.00 3.44 24.05
N ARG A 345 -2.00 4.30 24.28
CA ARG A 345 -2.21 5.63 24.88
C ARG A 345 -3.13 6.49 24.02
N THR A 346 -2.94 6.48 22.71
CA THR A 346 -3.75 7.21 21.73
C THR A 346 -5.22 6.76 21.76
N ILE A 347 -5.50 5.46 21.97
CA ILE A 347 -6.86 4.95 22.17
C ILE A 347 -7.42 5.41 23.53
N TYR A 348 -6.68 5.16 24.61
CA TYR A 348 -7.09 5.49 25.97
C TYR A 348 -7.45 6.96 26.15
N GLU A 349 -6.56 7.88 25.73
CA GLU A 349 -6.75 9.32 25.92
C GLU A 349 -8.02 9.80 25.21
N GLN A 350 -8.40 9.19 24.09
CA GLN A 350 -9.61 9.55 23.36
C GLN A 350 -10.89 8.99 23.97
N LEU A 351 -10.89 7.72 24.41
CA LEU A 351 -12.03 7.13 25.11
C LEU A 351 -12.28 7.83 26.46
N ARG A 352 -11.21 8.22 27.17
CA ARG A 352 -11.31 9.07 28.36
C ARG A 352 -11.91 10.44 28.04
N ASP A 353 -11.39 11.12 27.02
CA ASP A 353 -11.84 12.47 26.67
C ASP A 353 -13.29 12.46 26.12
N ALA A 354 -13.76 11.33 25.58
CA ALA A 354 -15.16 11.04 25.25
C ALA A 354 -16.03 10.61 26.46
N SER A 355 -15.43 10.41 27.65
CA SER A 355 -16.07 9.88 28.86
C SER A 355 -16.65 8.46 28.73
N ALA A 356 -16.03 7.63 27.88
CA ALA A 356 -16.45 6.26 27.58
C ALA A 356 -15.81 5.18 28.48
N LEU A 357 -14.81 5.52 29.30
CA LEU A 357 -14.12 4.58 30.18
C LEU A 357 -14.78 4.50 31.57
N PRO A 358 -15.25 3.32 32.04
CA PRO A 358 -15.89 3.16 33.35
C PRO A 358 -14.90 3.03 34.51
N ASP A 359 -15.32 3.36 35.73
CA ASP A 359 -14.60 3.00 36.95
C ASP A 359 -14.94 1.55 37.36
N ILE A 360 -13.93 0.72 37.67
CA ILE A 360 -14.09 -0.72 37.98
C ILE A 360 -13.16 -1.09 39.15
N ASP A 361 -13.68 -1.81 40.15
CA ASP A 361 -12.96 -2.32 41.33
C ASP A 361 -12.06 -1.30 42.07
N GLY A 362 -12.41 -0.01 41.99
CA GLY A 362 -11.67 1.09 42.60
C GLY A 362 -10.54 1.67 41.75
N HIS A 363 -10.31 1.13 40.55
CA HIS A 363 -9.55 1.77 39.48
C HIS A 363 -10.46 2.71 38.69
N ALA A 364 -9.92 3.86 38.29
CA ALA A 364 -10.65 4.89 37.56
C ALA A 364 -10.31 4.87 36.07
N GLU A 365 -11.29 5.21 35.23
CA GLU A 365 -11.15 5.29 33.76
C GLU A 365 -10.60 3.98 33.14
N VAL A 366 -11.16 2.83 33.49
CA VAL A 366 -10.60 1.51 33.13
C VAL A 366 -10.86 1.12 31.68
N LEU A 367 -9.78 0.97 30.91
CA LEU A 367 -9.78 0.38 29.57
C LEU A 367 -9.41 -1.11 29.64
N LEU A 368 -10.37 -1.96 29.28
CA LEU A 368 -10.20 -3.41 29.13
C LEU A 368 -10.34 -3.81 27.67
N LEU A 369 -9.28 -4.36 27.11
CA LEU A 369 -9.23 -4.79 25.72
C LEU A 369 -9.32 -6.31 25.65
N ASP A 370 -10.26 -6.82 24.84
CA ASP A 370 -10.36 -8.24 24.49
C ASP A 370 -10.04 -8.43 22.99
N PRO A 371 -9.44 -9.57 22.59
CA PRO A 371 -9.25 -9.90 21.18
C PRO A 371 -10.59 -10.30 20.56
N ILE A 372 -11.17 -9.45 19.72
CA ILE A 372 -12.51 -9.65 19.15
C ILE A 372 -12.45 -10.42 17.83
N ALA A 373 -11.43 -10.17 17.00
CA ALA A 373 -11.30 -10.83 15.69
C ALA A 373 -9.85 -11.20 15.34
N HIS A 374 -9.67 -12.40 14.77
CA HIS A 374 -8.40 -12.91 14.26
C HIS A 374 -8.46 -13.02 12.73
N LEU A 375 -7.65 -12.24 12.01
CA LEU A 375 -7.65 -12.19 10.55
C LEU A 375 -6.27 -12.48 9.97
N ARG A 376 -6.13 -13.62 9.26
CA ARG A 376 -5.02 -13.83 8.33
C ARG A 376 -5.35 -13.16 6.99
N SER A 377 -4.56 -12.17 6.61
CA SER A 377 -4.69 -11.46 5.33
C SER A 377 -3.43 -11.58 4.47
N THR A 378 -3.62 -11.63 3.16
CA THR A 378 -2.56 -11.47 2.16
C THR A 378 -2.84 -10.18 1.40
N ARG A 379 -1.95 -9.18 1.45
CA ARG A 379 -2.14 -7.86 0.81
C ARG A 379 -0.88 -7.46 0.05
N SER A 380 -0.77 -7.86 -1.22
CA SER A 380 0.36 -7.47 -2.08
C SER A 380 0.26 -6.01 -2.52
N ARG A 381 1.41 -5.35 -2.60
CA ARG A 381 1.53 -3.90 -2.82
C ARG A 381 2.57 -3.61 -3.90
N LEU A 382 2.46 -2.48 -4.57
CA LEU A 382 3.66 -1.81 -5.08
C LEU A 382 3.98 -0.69 -4.10
N HIS A 383 5.24 -0.59 -3.68
CA HIS A 383 5.75 0.60 -3.01
C HIS A 383 6.65 1.36 -3.98
N PHE A 384 6.46 2.68 -4.00
CA PHE A 384 7.52 3.60 -4.37
C PHE A 384 8.20 4.08 -3.10
N ASN A 385 9.51 4.29 -3.18
CA ASN A 385 10.30 5.03 -2.21
C ASN A 385 10.68 6.39 -2.81
N GLU A 386 10.99 7.36 -1.96
CA GLU A 386 11.71 8.57 -2.38
C GLU A 386 13.08 8.20 -2.97
N VAL A 387 13.48 8.89 -4.02
CA VAL A 387 14.78 8.69 -4.68
C VAL A 387 15.91 9.22 -3.80
N ARG A 388 17.05 8.51 -3.80
CA ARG A 388 18.24 8.95 -3.05
C ARG A 388 18.86 10.19 -3.71
N VAL A 389 19.33 11.16 -2.92
CA VAL A 389 20.00 12.36 -3.46
C VAL A 389 21.17 12.01 -4.40
N SER A 390 21.95 10.96 -4.10
CA SER A 390 23.04 10.46 -4.96
C SER A 390 22.59 9.95 -6.34
N THR A 391 21.31 9.60 -6.50
CA THR A 391 20.70 9.23 -7.77
C THR A 391 20.27 10.48 -8.55
N ILE A 392 19.78 11.51 -7.87
CA ILE A 392 19.51 12.84 -8.46
C ILE A 392 20.83 13.46 -8.96
N GLU A 393 21.93 13.30 -8.21
CA GLU A 393 23.30 13.63 -8.63
C GLU A 393 23.81 12.82 -9.84
N ALA A 394 23.27 11.63 -10.08
CA ALA A 394 23.61 10.82 -11.26
C ALA A 394 22.82 11.30 -12.49
N LEU A 395 21.54 11.61 -12.30
CA LEU A 395 20.65 12.12 -13.36
C LEU A 395 21.07 13.51 -13.86
N HIS A 396 21.34 14.47 -12.97
CA HIS A 396 21.78 15.82 -13.38
C HIS A 396 23.15 15.79 -14.09
N ARG A 397 24.01 14.84 -13.71
CA ARG A 397 25.29 14.58 -14.39
C ARG A 397 25.09 13.94 -15.78
N LEU A 398 24.17 12.99 -15.90
CA LEU A 398 23.82 12.37 -17.18
C LEU A 398 23.32 13.44 -18.18
N GLY A 399 22.46 14.37 -17.74
CA GLY A 399 22.06 15.53 -18.54
C GLY A 399 23.26 16.35 -19.04
N ALA A 400 24.18 16.73 -18.15
CA ALA A 400 25.41 17.44 -18.53
C ALA A 400 26.32 16.62 -19.47
N GLU A 401 26.41 15.30 -19.29
CA GLU A 401 27.13 14.38 -20.19
C GLU A 401 26.47 14.32 -21.58
N ARG A 402 25.13 14.36 -21.66
CA ARG A 402 24.38 14.40 -22.93
C ARG A 402 24.49 15.76 -23.64
N ILE A 403 24.44 16.88 -22.92
CA ILE A 403 24.71 18.21 -23.49
C ILE A 403 26.16 18.26 -24.01
N THR A 404 27.12 17.72 -23.25
CA THR A 404 28.53 17.65 -23.69
C THR A 404 28.69 16.84 -24.98
N PHE A 405 28.01 15.70 -25.08
CA PHE A 405 27.96 14.90 -26.31
C PHE A 405 27.36 15.70 -27.48
N ALA A 406 26.18 16.31 -27.29
CA ALA A 406 25.49 17.06 -28.35
C ALA A 406 26.31 18.25 -28.87
N VAL A 407 26.98 19.00 -27.98
CA VAL A 407 27.90 20.09 -28.36
C VAL A 407 29.10 19.55 -29.16
N ALA A 408 29.71 18.44 -28.75
CA ALA A 408 30.84 17.85 -29.45
C ALA A 408 30.46 17.32 -30.85
N PHE A 409 29.29 16.68 -30.96
CA PHE A 409 28.77 16.15 -32.22
C PHE A 409 28.36 17.28 -33.18
N ALA A 410 27.79 18.36 -32.66
CA ALA A 410 27.54 19.59 -33.40
C ALA A 410 28.83 20.22 -33.95
N ASP A 411 29.87 20.34 -33.12
CA ASP A 411 31.18 20.86 -33.54
C ASP A 411 31.84 19.99 -34.63
N GLU A 412 31.74 18.66 -34.54
CA GLU A 412 32.25 17.72 -35.55
C GLU A 412 31.55 17.91 -36.91
N ARG A 413 30.20 17.91 -36.93
CA ARG A 413 29.41 18.10 -38.16
C ARG A 413 29.65 19.47 -38.81
N ILE A 414 29.95 20.50 -38.02
CA ILE A 414 30.40 21.82 -38.51
C ILE A 414 31.81 21.75 -39.10
N ALA A 415 32.73 21.03 -38.46
CA ALA A 415 34.14 20.94 -38.88
C ALA A 415 34.34 20.15 -40.17
N ASP A 416 33.58 19.06 -40.36
CA ASP A 416 33.57 18.27 -41.60
C ASP A 416 32.88 19.00 -42.76
N GLY A 417 32.04 20.00 -42.45
CA GLY A 417 31.33 20.83 -43.43
C GLY A 417 30.07 20.19 -44.01
N ASP A 418 29.50 19.19 -43.32
CA ASP A 418 28.24 18.54 -43.70
C ASP A 418 27.05 19.52 -43.64
N VAL A 419 27.01 20.33 -42.57
CA VAL A 419 25.89 21.24 -42.30
C VAL A 419 26.18 22.62 -42.90
N THR A 420 25.21 23.17 -43.64
CA THR A 420 25.35 24.42 -44.39
C THR A 420 24.09 25.28 -44.32
N GLY A 421 24.14 26.51 -44.81
CA GLY A 421 22.95 27.36 -44.96
C GLY A 421 22.26 27.71 -43.63
N SER A 422 20.95 27.45 -43.55
CA SER A 422 20.13 27.57 -42.33
C SER A 422 20.60 26.63 -41.23
N ASP A 423 20.95 25.41 -41.63
CA ASP A 423 21.09 24.26 -40.74
C ASP A 423 22.39 24.42 -39.94
N LEU A 424 23.44 24.94 -40.59
CA LEU A 424 24.67 25.41 -39.94
C LEU A 424 24.40 26.44 -38.83
N ALA A 425 23.46 27.37 -39.01
CA ALA A 425 23.15 28.38 -38.00
C ALA A 425 22.40 27.76 -36.81
N LEU A 426 21.53 26.77 -37.04
CA LEU A 426 20.81 26.05 -36.01
C LEU A 426 21.76 25.15 -35.17
N ILE A 427 22.63 24.38 -35.83
CA ILE A 427 23.65 23.57 -35.14
C ILE A 427 24.66 24.47 -34.38
N GLN A 428 24.97 25.66 -34.88
CA GLN A 428 25.78 26.65 -34.15
C GLN A 428 25.06 27.20 -32.91
N GLN A 429 23.74 27.39 -32.96
CA GLN A 429 22.94 27.81 -31.80
C GLN A 429 22.92 26.70 -30.74
N LEU A 430 22.63 25.45 -31.13
CA LEU A 430 22.70 24.28 -30.24
C LEU A 430 24.08 24.15 -29.58
N ALA A 431 25.16 24.32 -30.35
CA ALA A 431 26.51 24.28 -29.79
C ALA A 431 26.80 25.47 -28.84
N ALA A 432 26.17 26.62 -29.03
CA ALA A 432 26.33 27.79 -28.15
C ALA A 432 25.58 27.61 -26.83
N ASP A 433 24.28 27.29 -26.90
CA ASP A 433 23.41 27.18 -25.72
C ASP A 433 23.84 26.03 -24.81
N GLY A 434 24.26 24.90 -25.39
CA GLY A 434 24.77 23.77 -24.61
C GLY A 434 26.01 24.14 -23.78
N ARG A 435 26.90 24.97 -24.34
CA ARG A 435 28.06 25.50 -23.58
C ARG A 435 27.62 26.47 -22.48
N ALA A 436 26.61 27.30 -22.73
CA ALA A 436 26.06 28.24 -21.75
C ALA A 436 25.30 27.54 -20.58
N ILE A 437 24.82 26.31 -20.79
CA ILE A 437 24.32 25.46 -19.71
C ILE A 437 25.48 24.82 -18.94
N LEU A 438 26.48 24.28 -19.65
CA LEU A 438 27.65 23.61 -19.05
C LEU A 438 28.53 24.56 -18.20
N ASP A 439 28.68 25.83 -18.59
CA ASP A 439 29.34 26.86 -17.78
C ASP A 439 28.40 27.57 -16.78
N ARG A 440 27.12 27.17 -16.77
CA ARG A 440 26.01 27.65 -15.93
C ARG A 440 25.57 29.10 -16.21
N SER A 441 26.10 29.79 -17.22
CA SER A 441 25.71 31.18 -17.52
C SER A 441 24.23 31.33 -17.87
N ALA A 442 23.67 30.47 -18.72
CA ALA A 442 22.25 30.50 -19.09
C ALA A 442 21.32 30.24 -17.88
N LEU A 443 21.69 29.26 -17.04
CA LEU A 443 20.96 28.93 -15.81
C LEU A 443 20.95 30.11 -14.83
N VAL A 444 22.08 30.79 -14.68
CA VAL A 444 22.23 32.00 -13.85
C VAL A 444 21.44 33.17 -14.40
N GLU A 445 21.39 33.36 -15.72
CA GLU A 445 20.62 34.43 -16.35
C GLU A 445 19.11 34.24 -16.15
N ARG A 446 18.56 33.06 -16.51
CA ARG A 446 17.13 32.75 -16.33
C ARG A 446 16.72 32.81 -14.85
N ALA A 447 17.46 32.15 -13.95
CA ALA A 447 17.10 32.13 -12.53
C ALA A 447 17.08 33.53 -11.90
N ASN A 448 18.06 34.39 -12.21
CA ASN A 448 18.07 35.76 -11.70
C ASN A 448 16.94 36.63 -12.30
N ALA A 449 16.58 36.41 -13.57
CA ALA A 449 15.47 37.11 -14.21
C ALA A 449 14.12 36.75 -13.55
N GLU A 450 13.84 35.46 -13.36
CA GLU A 450 12.59 35.00 -12.75
C GLU A 450 12.49 35.36 -11.25
N LEU A 451 13.60 35.27 -10.51
CA LEU A 451 13.66 35.75 -9.12
C LEU A 451 13.36 37.25 -9.02
N ALA A 452 13.93 38.06 -9.92
CA ALA A 452 13.66 39.50 -9.97
C ALA A 452 12.19 39.80 -10.37
N ALA A 453 11.60 39.02 -11.28
CA ALA A 453 10.19 39.13 -11.66
C ALA A 453 9.25 38.73 -10.51
N ALA A 454 9.61 37.71 -9.73
CA ALA A 454 8.89 37.28 -8.53
C ALA A 454 9.07 38.21 -7.31
N GLY A 455 10.03 39.14 -7.36
CA GLY A 455 10.38 40.01 -6.23
C GLY A 455 11.16 39.31 -5.11
N LEU A 456 11.82 38.19 -5.43
CA LEU A 456 12.62 37.37 -4.52
C LEU A 456 14.11 37.78 -4.55
N PRO A 457 14.93 37.30 -3.59
CA PRO A 457 16.37 37.56 -3.58
C PRO A 457 17.07 37.03 -4.84
N ALA A 458 17.51 37.93 -5.71
CA ALA A 458 18.35 37.64 -6.88
C ALA A 458 19.81 38.08 -6.64
N GLY A 459 20.69 37.78 -7.60
CA GLY A 459 22.13 38.04 -7.53
C GLY A 459 22.99 36.79 -7.36
N PHE A 460 22.49 35.62 -7.76
CA PHE A 460 23.26 34.38 -7.84
C PHE A 460 24.27 34.44 -8.99
N ASP A 461 25.38 33.72 -8.86
CA ASP A 461 26.38 33.48 -9.90
C ASP A 461 26.59 31.98 -10.15
N ALA A 462 27.43 31.60 -11.12
CA ALA A 462 27.66 30.20 -11.50
C ALA A 462 28.17 29.31 -10.34
N THR A 463 28.78 29.91 -9.31
CA THR A 463 29.33 29.22 -8.13
C THR A 463 28.39 29.18 -6.92
N THR A 464 27.37 30.04 -6.91
CA THR A 464 26.44 30.24 -5.78
C THR A 464 25.00 29.83 -6.11
N LEU A 465 24.62 29.77 -7.39
CA LEU A 465 23.38 29.13 -7.84
C LEU A 465 23.42 27.65 -7.41
N PRO A 466 22.42 27.14 -6.66
CA PRO A 466 22.36 25.73 -6.27
C PRO A 466 22.41 24.77 -7.47
N ALA A 467 22.92 23.56 -7.23
CA ALA A 467 22.63 22.39 -8.06
C ALA A 467 21.45 21.61 -7.43
N PRO A 468 20.69 20.79 -8.19
CA PRO A 468 19.53 20.06 -7.67
C PRO A 468 19.80 19.20 -6.42
N ALA A 469 21.01 18.65 -6.28
CA ALA A 469 21.43 17.90 -5.11
C ALA A 469 22.02 18.75 -3.96
N SER A 470 22.33 20.03 -4.21
CA SER A 470 22.97 20.94 -3.26
C SER A 470 22.04 22.07 -2.77
N PHE A 471 20.74 21.97 -3.01
CA PHE A 471 19.77 22.89 -2.41
C PHE A 471 19.88 22.85 -0.88
N PRO A 472 20.10 24.01 -0.21
CA PRO A 472 20.10 24.05 1.25
C PRO A 472 18.75 23.61 1.81
N ARG A 473 18.72 23.04 3.01
CA ARG A 473 17.45 22.78 3.70
C ARG A 473 16.76 24.13 3.97
N PRO A 474 15.56 24.38 3.46
CA PRO A 474 14.87 25.64 3.68
C PRO A 474 14.55 25.83 5.17
N THR A 475 14.75 27.06 5.62
CA THR A 475 14.52 27.56 6.99
C THR A 475 13.34 28.53 7.06
N SER A 476 12.94 29.11 5.93
CA SER A 476 11.81 30.03 5.78
C SER A 476 10.91 29.68 4.60
N ALA A 477 9.74 30.31 4.50
CA ALA A 477 8.87 30.19 3.32
C ALA A 477 9.44 30.95 2.09
N GLU A 478 10.26 31.97 2.31
CA GLU A 478 10.99 32.70 1.27
C GLU A 478 12.08 31.82 0.64
N ASP A 479 12.75 30.98 1.44
CA ASP A 479 13.72 29.98 0.97
C ASP A 479 13.02 28.98 0.04
N ILE A 480 11.84 28.48 0.42
CA ILE A 480 11.04 27.53 -0.39
C ILE A 480 10.63 28.18 -1.72
N ALA A 481 10.15 29.43 -1.69
CA ALA A 481 9.77 30.15 -2.91
C ALA A 481 10.98 30.41 -3.83
N THR A 482 12.11 30.83 -3.26
CA THR A 482 13.37 31.07 -3.97
C THR A 482 13.90 29.80 -4.62
N TYR A 483 13.92 28.68 -3.89
CA TYR A 483 14.41 27.41 -4.42
C TYR A 483 13.48 26.80 -5.47
N ARG A 484 12.15 27.00 -5.35
CA ARG A 484 11.21 26.60 -6.40
C ARG A 484 11.44 27.37 -7.69
N VAL A 485 11.56 28.70 -7.64
CA VAL A 485 11.83 29.53 -8.82
C VAL A 485 13.19 29.20 -9.47
N ILE A 486 14.22 28.88 -8.67
CA ILE A 486 15.50 28.41 -9.20
C ILE A 486 15.37 27.05 -9.90
N ALA A 487 14.62 26.10 -9.32
CA ALA A 487 14.40 24.79 -9.94
C ALA A 487 13.56 24.91 -11.24
N GLU A 488 12.46 25.68 -11.21
CA GLU A 488 11.62 26.01 -12.36
C GLU A 488 12.48 26.61 -13.49
N ALA A 489 13.32 27.62 -13.19
CA ALA A 489 14.22 28.26 -14.15
C ALA A 489 15.36 27.37 -14.68
N ILE A 490 15.83 26.38 -13.91
CA ILE A 490 16.80 25.39 -14.38
C ILE A 490 16.13 24.41 -15.34
N SER A 491 14.93 23.92 -14.98
CA SER A 491 14.14 22.99 -15.80
C SER A 491 13.73 23.60 -17.14
N ASP A 492 13.25 24.85 -17.13
CA ASP A 492 12.92 25.61 -18.34
C ASP A 492 14.10 25.66 -19.33
N VAL A 493 15.32 25.92 -18.86
CA VAL A 493 16.51 26.03 -19.72
C VAL A 493 16.95 24.66 -20.26
N HIS A 494 16.73 23.57 -19.51
CA HIS A 494 16.97 22.22 -20.03
C HIS A 494 15.93 21.82 -21.08
N HIS A 495 14.67 22.24 -20.92
CA HIS A 495 13.61 22.05 -21.91
C HIS A 495 13.84 22.90 -23.18
N ASP A 496 14.16 24.19 -23.05
CA ASP A 496 14.50 25.08 -24.19
C ASP A 496 15.65 24.49 -25.04
N TYR A 497 16.66 23.88 -24.39
CA TYR A 497 17.76 23.18 -25.08
C TYR A 497 17.34 21.86 -25.72
N SER A 498 16.39 21.16 -25.11
CA SER A 498 15.93 19.85 -25.56
C SER A 498 14.98 19.94 -26.77
N ASP A 499 14.11 20.95 -26.79
CA ASP A 499 13.33 21.32 -27.98
C ASP A 499 14.28 21.72 -29.14
N LEU A 500 15.34 22.49 -28.86
CA LEU A 500 16.37 22.82 -29.85
C LEU A 500 17.15 21.58 -30.33
N LEU A 501 17.30 20.55 -29.50
CA LEU A 501 17.93 19.29 -29.89
C LEU A 501 17.02 18.43 -30.77
N ASP A 502 15.70 18.39 -30.53
CA ASP A 502 14.70 17.74 -31.41
C ASP A 502 14.68 18.42 -32.79
N ASP A 503 14.67 19.76 -32.84
CA ASP A 503 14.81 20.56 -34.08
C ASP A 503 16.12 20.28 -34.84
N CYS A 504 17.15 19.75 -34.16
CA CYS A 504 18.46 19.38 -34.74
C CYS A 504 18.64 17.88 -35.03
N ASP A 505 17.74 16.99 -34.59
CA ASP A 505 18.06 15.56 -34.43
C ASP A 505 18.39 14.85 -35.76
N ARG A 506 17.61 15.11 -36.81
CA ARG A 506 17.82 14.60 -38.17
C ARG A 506 18.97 15.27 -38.90
N ILE A 507 19.26 16.54 -38.62
CA ILE A 507 20.41 17.26 -39.21
C ILE A 507 21.72 16.64 -38.69
N LEU A 508 21.80 16.40 -37.38
CA LEU A 508 22.96 15.78 -36.74
C LEU A 508 23.14 14.32 -37.15
N SER A 509 22.08 13.52 -37.05
CA SER A 509 22.11 12.09 -37.40
C SER A 509 22.16 11.81 -38.91
N ARG A 510 21.82 12.79 -39.77
CA ARG A 510 21.56 12.66 -41.21
C ARG A 510 20.36 11.74 -41.55
N ALA A 511 19.47 11.48 -40.60
CA ALA A 511 18.32 10.58 -40.75
C ALA A 511 17.10 11.23 -41.45
N ASP A 512 17.30 11.80 -42.64
CA ASP A 512 16.24 12.47 -43.42
C ASP A 512 15.17 11.49 -43.93
N ASP A 513 15.58 10.25 -44.25
CA ASP A 513 14.73 9.24 -44.88
C ASP A 513 13.97 8.42 -43.83
N ARG A 514 12.77 8.91 -43.48
CA ARG A 514 11.85 8.29 -42.51
C ARG A 514 11.43 6.85 -42.82
N SER A 515 11.76 6.30 -43.99
CA SER A 515 11.58 4.86 -44.24
C SER A 515 12.56 3.94 -43.48
N TRP A 516 13.46 4.53 -42.70
CA TRP A 516 14.48 3.83 -41.91
C TRP A 516 14.32 3.99 -40.39
N ASP A 517 13.36 4.80 -39.92
CA ASP A 517 13.12 5.03 -38.49
C ASP A 517 12.91 3.68 -37.75
N ASP A 518 12.06 2.79 -38.29
CA ASP A 518 11.73 1.47 -37.70
C ASP A 518 12.94 0.49 -37.63
N TYR A 519 13.98 0.70 -38.45
CA TYR A 519 15.13 -0.21 -38.50
C TYR A 519 16.04 -0.11 -37.26
N ALA A 520 15.91 0.96 -36.47
CA ALA A 520 16.54 1.05 -35.16
C ALA A 520 15.97 -0.02 -34.21
N ASP A 521 14.64 -0.15 -34.14
CA ASP A 521 13.97 -1.16 -33.31
C ASP A 521 14.23 -2.58 -33.82
N TYR A 522 14.25 -2.79 -35.15
CA TYR A 522 14.64 -4.08 -35.75
C TYR A 522 16.04 -4.52 -35.32
N PHE A 523 17.01 -3.59 -35.31
CA PHE A 523 18.38 -3.86 -34.90
C PHE A 523 18.49 -4.09 -33.39
N VAL A 524 17.77 -3.31 -32.57
CA VAL A 524 17.68 -3.50 -31.10
C VAL A 524 17.10 -4.87 -30.76
N ALA A 525 16.03 -5.29 -31.42
CA ALA A 525 15.43 -6.61 -31.26
C ALA A 525 16.39 -7.73 -31.68
N TRP A 526 17.07 -7.58 -32.82
CA TRP A 526 18.10 -8.53 -33.25
C TRP A 526 19.21 -8.66 -32.21
N MET A 527 19.75 -7.54 -31.71
CA MET A 527 20.80 -7.54 -30.69
C MET A 527 20.37 -8.17 -29.36
N ARG A 528 19.12 -7.96 -28.93
CA ARG A 528 18.55 -8.66 -27.76
C ARG A 528 18.42 -10.17 -27.98
N SER A 529 18.19 -10.63 -29.22
CA SER A 529 18.20 -12.07 -29.57
C SER A 529 19.59 -12.70 -29.52
N GLN A 530 20.64 -11.92 -29.80
CA GLN A 530 22.04 -12.39 -29.74
C GLN A 530 22.62 -12.30 -28.32
N ASP A 531 22.17 -11.33 -27.52
CA ASP A 531 22.65 -11.11 -26.15
C ASP A 531 21.53 -10.61 -25.22
N GLN A 532 21.02 -11.53 -24.40
CA GLN A 532 19.97 -11.26 -23.41
C GLN A 532 20.39 -10.22 -22.34
N THR A 533 21.69 -9.97 -22.14
CA THR A 533 22.16 -8.95 -21.17
C THR A 533 21.86 -7.52 -21.61
N LEU A 534 21.54 -7.32 -22.90
CA LEU A 534 20.99 -6.08 -23.44
C LEU A 534 19.49 -5.91 -23.18
N GLY A 535 18.74 -6.98 -22.87
CA GLY A 535 17.27 -6.93 -22.71
C GLY A 535 16.78 -5.94 -21.64
N ARG A 536 17.63 -5.65 -20.64
CA ARG A 536 17.41 -4.63 -19.62
C ARG A 536 17.66 -3.19 -20.11
N ASN A 537 18.53 -2.99 -21.10
CA ASN A 537 18.92 -1.66 -21.59
C ASN A 537 17.80 -1.04 -22.42
N GLN A 538 17.37 0.15 -22.02
CA GLN A 538 16.34 0.99 -22.65
C GLN A 538 16.92 2.26 -23.31
N ILE A 539 18.25 2.35 -23.39
CA ILE A 539 19.01 3.40 -24.11
C ILE A 539 19.69 2.79 -25.35
N ILE A 540 19.94 3.59 -26.39
CA ILE A 540 20.49 3.11 -27.67
C ILE A 540 22.02 2.97 -27.66
N ASP A 541 22.75 3.68 -26.80
CA ASP A 541 24.22 3.73 -26.79
C ASP A 541 24.88 2.33 -26.85
N PRO A 542 24.48 1.33 -26.02
CA PRO A 542 25.11 -0.01 -26.03
C PRO A 542 24.78 -0.85 -27.27
N TYR A 543 23.85 -0.40 -28.11
CA TYR A 543 23.53 -0.99 -29.40
C TYR A 543 24.31 -0.30 -30.53
N LEU A 544 24.48 1.03 -30.45
CA LEU A 544 25.31 1.80 -31.38
C LEU A 544 26.81 1.43 -31.23
N GLU A 545 27.32 1.33 -29.99
CA GLU A 545 28.67 0.81 -29.69
C GLU A 545 28.92 -0.57 -30.31
N ARG A 546 27.88 -1.42 -30.39
CA ARG A 546 27.97 -2.73 -31.04
C ARG A 546 27.93 -2.60 -32.56
N PHE A 547 27.03 -1.79 -33.11
CA PHE A 547 26.94 -1.52 -34.55
C PHE A 547 28.28 -1.06 -35.13
N GLU A 548 28.94 -0.09 -34.47
CA GLU A 548 30.26 0.43 -34.85
C GLU A 548 31.36 -0.64 -34.81
N ALA A 549 31.23 -1.64 -33.93
CA ALA A 549 32.19 -2.73 -33.76
C ALA A 549 31.97 -3.94 -34.70
N MET A 550 30.92 -3.94 -35.53
CA MET A 550 30.57 -5.09 -36.38
C MET A 550 31.46 -5.24 -37.63
N ASP A 551 31.76 -6.49 -38.00
CA ASP A 551 32.15 -6.80 -39.37
C ASP A 551 30.92 -6.77 -40.28
N ILE A 552 30.72 -5.64 -40.97
CA ILE A 552 29.61 -5.42 -41.91
C ILE A 552 29.52 -6.51 -43.00
N ALA A 553 30.64 -7.20 -43.34
CA ALA A 553 30.62 -8.29 -44.31
C ALA A 553 29.98 -9.59 -43.78
N THR A 554 29.99 -9.80 -42.46
CA THR A 554 29.45 -10.98 -41.77
C THR A 554 28.10 -10.68 -41.12
N GLU A 555 27.97 -9.53 -40.46
CA GLU A 555 26.86 -9.22 -39.56
C GLU A 555 25.60 -8.72 -40.29
N ARG A 556 25.72 -7.90 -41.35
CA ARG A 556 24.55 -7.47 -42.13
C ARG A 556 23.79 -8.65 -42.77
N PRO A 557 24.45 -9.66 -43.38
CA PRO A 557 23.77 -10.88 -43.82
C PRO A 557 23.07 -11.64 -42.69
N ALA A 558 23.64 -11.67 -41.48
CA ALA A 558 23.02 -12.31 -40.32
C ALA A 558 21.76 -11.56 -39.86
N PHE A 559 21.82 -10.23 -39.75
CA PHE A 559 20.66 -9.37 -39.50
C PHE A 559 19.54 -9.59 -40.52
N ASN A 560 19.85 -9.51 -41.81
CA ASN A 560 18.86 -9.71 -42.88
C ASN A 560 18.20 -11.09 -42.80
N THR A 561 18.97 -12.13 -42.51
CA THR A 561 18.46 -13.50 -42.36
C THR A 561 17.52 -13.62 -41.15
N TRP A 562 17.85 -12.97 -40.03
CA TRP A 562 17.05 -13.00 -38.81
C TRP A 562 15.76 -12.19 -38.94
N ALA A 563 15.83 -10.93 -39.39
CA ALA A 563 14.66 -10.06 -39.52
C ALA A 563 13.68 -10.55 -40.60
N ALA A 564 14.19 -11.12 -41.70
CA ALA A 564 13.33 -11.81 -42.67
C ALA A 564 12.60 -13.02 -42.07
N ALA A 565 13.24 -13.76 -41.15
CA ALA A 565 12.58 -14.87 -40.46
C ALA A 565 11.49 -14.40 -39.49
N GLN A 566 11.66 -13.29 -38.76
CA GLN A 566 10.59 -12.75 -37.89
C GLN A 566 9.35 -12.34 -38.71
N ARG A 567 9.55 -11.62 -39.83
CA ARG A 567 8.48 -11.31 -40.78
C ARG A 567 7.80 -12.57 -41.34
N ASP A 568 8.59 -13.57 -41.76
CA ASP A 568 8.06 -14.78 -42.39
C ASP A 568 7.38 -15.74 -41.39
N ASP A 569 7.73 -15.69 -40.10
CA ASP A 569 7.01 -16.34 -38.98
C ASP A 569 5.71 -15.57 -38.59
N GLY A 570 5.52 -14.35 -39.10
CA GLY A 570 4.32 -13.54 -38.87
C GLY A 570 4.37 -12.60 -37.67
N ASP A 571 5.55 -12.05 -37.36
CA ASP A 571 5.70 -10.96 -36.40
C ASP A 571 5.24 -9.62 -37.01
N ASP A 572 4.17 -9.03 -36.46
CA ASP A 572 3.56 -7.79 -36.96
C ASP A 572 4.55 -6.62 -36.94
N ASP A 573 5.47 -6.57 -35.97
CA ASP A 573 6.49 -5.50 -35.89
C ASP A 573 7.42 -5.52 -37.13
N PHE A 574 7.60 -6.68 -37.77
CA PHE A 574 8.49 -6.88 -38.91
C PHE A 574 7.80 -6.89 -40.29
N GLU A 575 6.49 -6.60 -40.41
CA GLU A 575 5.76 -6.62 -41.69
C GLU A 575 6.48 -5.78 -42.78
N GLY A 576 7.03 -4.62 -42.38
CA GLY A 576 7.74 -3.68 -43.28
C GLY A 576 9.17 -4.09 -43.67
N PHE A 577 9.71 -5.20 -43.16
CA PHE A 577 11.14 -5.50 -43.31
C PHE A 577 11.57 -5.84 -44.75
N VAL A 578 12.58 -5.13 -45.24
CA VAL A 578 13.27 -5.35 -46.52
C VAL A 578 14.76 -5.59 -46.26
N GLU A 579 15.39 -6.51 -47.01
CA GLU A 579 16.82 -6.81 -46.87
C GLU A 579 17.70 -5.56 -47.04
N VAL A 580 18.55 -5.32 -46.04
CA VAL A 580 19.42 -4.14 -45.98
C VAL A 580 20.68 -4.36 -46.81
N ASP A 581 20.95 -3.42 -47.73
CA ASP A 581 22.16 -3.41 -48.56
C ASP A 581 23.28 -2.55 -47.94
N ALA A 582 24.32 -2.22 -48.71
CA ALA A 582 25.43 -1.39 -48.19
C ALA A 582 25.04 0.08 -47.92
N ALA A 583 24.08 0.64 -48.66
CA ALA A 583 23.58 2.00 -48.43
C ALA A 583 22.51 2.02 -47.34
N GLY A 584 21.65 0.99 -47.29
CA GLY A 584 20.71 0.77 -46.20
C GLY A 584 21.40 0.60 -44.85
N TRP A 585 22.54 -0.10 -44.78
CA TRP A 585 23.24 -0.30 -43.50
C TRP A 585 23.69 1.03 -42.87
N ALA A 586 24.25 1.93 -43.69
CA ALA A 586 24.58 3.29 -43.26
C ALA A 586 23.34 4.13 -42.85
N ARG A 587 22.12 3.71 -43.20
CA ARG A 587 20.86 4.34 -42.73
C ARG A 587 20.36 3.73 -41.43
N VAL A 588 20.65 2.46 -41.13
CA VAL A 588 20.43 1.87 -39.80
C VAL A 588 21.29 2.60 -38.76
N GLU A 589 22.54 2.93 -39.10
CA GLU A 589 23.44 3.77 -38.30
C GLU A 589 22.82 5.15 -37.98
N GLN A 590 22.24 5.79 -39.01
CA GLN A 590 21.57 7.09 -38.90
C GLN A 590 20.31 7.01 -38.03
N ALA A 591 19.50 5.95 -38.18
CA ALA A 591 18.30 5.71 -37.36
C ALA A 591 18.63 5.41 -35.89
N LEU A 592 19.68 4.62 -35.62
CA LEU A 592 20.18 4.40 -34.26
C LEU A 592 20.70 5.70 -33.65
N THR A 593 21.45 6.50 -34.40
CA THR A 593 21.92 7.84 -33.96
C THR A 593 20.74 8.76 -33.64
N LEU A 594 19.67 8.71 -34.45
CA LEU A 594 18.44 9.49 -34.25
C LEU A 594 17.72 9.10 -32.95
N GLU A 595 17.47 7.81 -32.70
CA GLU A 595 16.82 7.37 -31.45
C GLU A 595 17.69 7.58 -30.21
N MET A 596 19.03 7.52 -30.34
CA MET A 596 19.94 7.94 -29.28
C MET A 596 19.75 9.43 -28.93
N LEU A 597 19.71 10.33 -29.93
CA LEU A 597 19.51 11.78 -29.68
C LEU A 597 18.13 12.07 -29.05
N LYS A 598 17.08 11.40 -29.50
CA LYS A 598 15.72 11.47 -28.91
C LYS A 598 15.65 10.95 -27.47
N ILE A 599 16.53 10.04 -27.08
CA ILE A 599 16.70 9.60 -25.68
C ILE A 599 17.55 10.60 -24.89
N HIS A 600 18.60 11.17 -25.50
CA HIS A 600 19.41 12.23 -24.90
C HIS A 600 18.56 13.45 -24.55
N GLN A 601 17.67 13.89 -25.45
CA GLN A 601 16.66 14.92 -25.21
C GLN A 601 15.94 14.70 -23.86
N ARG A 602 15.30 13.54 -23.70
CA ARG A 602 14.50 13.20 -22.50
C ARG A 602 15.37 13.03 -21.25
N GLN A 603 16.64 12.66 -21.41
CA GLN A 603 17.64 12.61 -20.33
C GLN A 603 18.13 14.00 -19.92
N ILE A 604 18.05 15.00 -20.80
CA ILE A 604 18.35 16.41 -20.50
C ILE A 604 17.13 17.07 -19.85
N GLU A 605 15.93 16.89 -20.41
CA GLU A 605 14.65 17.32 -19.80
C GLU A 605 14.52 16.81 -18.36
N ALA A 606 14.64 15.49 -18.14
CA ALA A 606 14.57 14.88 -16.81
C ALA A 606 15.72 15.28 -15.86
N ALA A 607 16.77 15.93 -16.35
CA ALA A 607 17.90 16.37 -15.55
C ALA A 607 17.79 17.81 -15.03
N GLY A 608 16.85 18.61 -15.55
CA GLY A 608 16.63 20.01 -15.17
C GLY A 608 15.74 20.18 -13.95
#